data_AF-A0A1U8KZZ0-F1
#
_entry.id   AF-A0A1U8KZZ0-F1
#
_cell.length_a   1.000
_cell.length_b   1.000
_cell.length_c   1.000
_cell.angle_alpha   90.00
_cell.angle_beta   90.00
_cell.angle_gamma   90.00
#
_symmetry.space_group_name_H-M   'P 1'
#
loop_
_entity.id
_entity.type
_entity.pdbx_description
1 polymer ?
#
loop_
_entity_poly.entity_id
_entity_poly.type
_entity_poly.pdbx_seq_one_letter_code
_entity_poly.pdbx_strand_id
1 'polypeptide(L)'
;MSRVYVRNLDPRVMERDLEDEFRIFGVLRSVWVARRPPGYAFIEFDDRRDAMDAIRELDGKNGWRVELSHNSKGVGGRGGRRGGGEDLKCYECGEPGHFVRECRSRIGSWGDGNG
;
A
#
# COMPACT_ATOMS: atom_id res chain seq x y z
N MET A 1 -10.43 7.62 -5.78
CA MET A 1 -11.39 6.52 -5.96
C MET A 1 -10.75 5.22 -5.50
N SER A 2 -11.23 4.69 -4.38
CA SER A 2 -10.78 3.42 -3.83
C SER A 2 -11.97 2.53 -3.57
N ARG A 3 -11.93 1.30 -4.07
CA ARG A 3 -12.99 0.32 -3.84
C ARG A 3 -12.56 -0.62 -2.71
N VAL A 4 -13.46 -0.87 -1.78
CA VAL A 4 -13.31 -1.75 -0.63
C VAL A 4 -14.25 -2.93 -0.82
N TYR A 5 -13.74 -4.12 -0.57
CA TYR A 5 -14.45 -5.38 -0.66
C TYR A 5 -14.59 -5.98 0.74
N VAL A 6 -15.80 -6.38 1.08
CA VAL A 6 -16.12 -6.99 2.37
C VAL A 6 -16.61 -8.42 2.11
N ARG A 7 -15.96 -9.39 2.77
CA ARG A 7 -16.31 -10.81 2.76
C ARG A 7 -16.55 -11.28 4.20
N ASN A 8 -17.25 -12.39 4.35
CA ASN A 8 -17.61 -12.95 5.67
C ASN A 8 -18.54 -12.01 6.47
N LEU A 9 -19.46 -11.33 5.78
CA LEU A 9 -20.52 -10.56 6.43
C LEU A 9 -21.57 -11.48 7.03
N ASP A 10 -21.99 -11.15 8.25
CA ASP A 10 -23.16 -11.77 8.85
C ASP A 10 -24.40 -11.51 7.98
N PRO A 11 -25.32 -12.48 7.83
CA PRO A 11 -26.55 -12.29 7.05
C PRO A 11 -27.49 -11.22 7.64
N ARG A 12 -27.19 -10.73 8.84
CA ARG A 12 -27.90 -9.63 9.51
C ARG A 12 -27.45 -8.26 9.05
N VAL A 13 -26.24 -8.16 8.50
CA VAL A 13 -25.60 -6.90 8.13
C VAL A 13 -26.07 -6.52 6.73
N MET A 14 -26.64 -5.34 6.59
CA MET A 14 -27.15 -4.85 5.33
C MET A 14 -26.40 -3.60 4.88
N GLU A 15 -26.74 -3.11 3.69
CA GLU A 15 -26.19 -1.88 3.11
C GLU A 15 -26.25 -0.71 4.09
N ARG A 16 -27.34 -0.62 4.85
CA ARG A 16 -27.60 0.46 5.79
C ARG A 16 -26.63 0.46 6.98
N ASP A 17 -26.32 -0.73 7.51
CA ASP A 17 -25.34 -0.90 8.57
C ASP A 17 -23.92 -0.57 8.06
N LEU A 18 -23.59 -1.02 6.85
CA LEU A 18 -22.32 -0.72 6.21
C LEU A 18 -22.19 0.78 5.89
N GLU A 19 -23.25 1.43 5.44
CA GLU A 19 -23.22 2.87 5.17
C GLU A 19 -22.95 3.66 6.46
N ASP A 20 -23.65 3.36 7.55
CA ASP A 20 -23.47 4.09 8.81
C ASP A 20 -22.10 3.81 9.45
N GLU A 21 -21.62 2.56 9.38
CA GLU A 21 -20.34 2.17 9.96
C GLU A 21 -19.14 2.57 9.10
N PHE A 22 -19.28 2.72 7.78
CA PHE A 22 -18.18 3.17 6.92
C PHE A 22 -18.17 4.70 6.73
N ARG A 23 -19.29 5.42 6.94
CA ARG A 23 -19.31 6.90 6.80
C ARG A 23 -18.48 7.62 7.86
N ILE A 24 -18.27 7.01 9.03
CA ILE A 24 -17.48 7.61 10.12
C ILE A 24 -16.01 7.72 9.75
N PHE A 25 -15.51 6.85 8.87
CA PHE A 25 -14.12 6.85 8.41
C PHE A 25 -13.88 7.77 7.21
N GLY A 26 -14.91 8.02 6.38
CA GLY A 26 -14.77 8.90 5.23
C GLY A 26 -16.02 8.98 4.36
N VAL A 27 -15.89 9.72 3.25
CA VAL A 27 -17.00 9.93 2.32
C VAL A 27 -17.19 8.71 1.41
N LEU A 28 -18.36 8.07 1.55
CA LEU A 28 -18.79 6.96 0.72
C LEU A 28 -19.39 7.50 -0.59
N ARG A 29 -18.91 6.97 -1.71
CA ARG A 29 -19.40 7.29 -3.05
C ARG A 29 -20.54 6.37 -3.48
N SER A 30 -20.42 5.09 -3.15
CA SER A 30 -21.47 4.11 -3.42
C SER A 30 -21.29 2.90 -2.52
N VAL A 31 -22.41 2.32 -2.07
CA VAL A 31 -22.45 1.06 -1.35
C VAL A 31 -23.25 0.07 -2.18
N TRP A 32 -22.77 -1.17 -2.28
CA TRP A 32 -23.44 -2.24 -3.00
C TRP A 32 -23.31 -3.55 -2.22
N VAL A 33 -24.43 -4.18 -1.89
CA VAL A 33 -24.46 -5.47 -1.17
C VAL A 33 -24.90 -6.60 -2.09
N ALA A 34 -24.06 -7.63 -2.21
CA ALA A 34 -24.38 -8.82 -2.97
C ALA A 34 -25.33 -9.71 -2.15
N ARG A 35 -26.51 -10.00 -2.72
CA ARG A 35 -27.50 -10.89 -2.08
C ARG A 35 -27.38 -12.36 -2.52
N ARG A 36 -26.52 -12.67 -3.49
CA ARG A 36 -26.24 -14.03 -3.99
C ARG A 36 -24.80 -14.12 -4.51
N PRO A 37 -23.92 -14.94 -3.90
CA PRO A 37 -24.03 -15.62 -2.62
C PRO A 37 -24.15 -14.64 -1.43
N PRO A 38 -24.76 -15.04 -0.30
CA PRO A 38 -24.90 -14.19 0.88
C PRO A 38 -23.53 -13.89 1.52
N GLY A 39 -23.36 -12.67 2.05
CA GLY A 39 -22.19 -12.31 2.87
C GLY A 39 -21.10 -11.51 2.15
N TYR A 40 -21.43 -10.83 1.04
CA TYR A 40 -20.49 -9.98 0.30
C TYR A 40 -21.03 -8.56 0.12
N ALA A 41 -20.14 -7.57 0.26
CA ALA A 41 -20.44 -6.18 -0.03
C ALA A 41 -19.25 -5.46 -0.65
N PHE A 42 -19.54 -4.39 -1.38
CA PHE A 42 -18.59 -3.55 -2.07
C PHE A 42 -18.92 -2.11 -1.74
N ILE A 43 -17.89 -1.38 -1.30
CA ILE A 43 -18.01 0.00 -0.85
C ILE A 43 -17.01 0.81 -1.64
N GLU A 44 -17.43 1.91 -2.23
CA GLU A 44 -16.56 2.81 -2.98
C GLU A 44 -16.34 4.08 -2.18
N PHE A 45 -15.07 4.36 -1.87
CA PHE A 45 -14.61 5.55 -1.18
C PHE A 45 -14.07 6.59 -2.15
N ASP A 46 -14.24 7.85 -1.76
CA ASP A 46 -13.63 8.98 -2.47
C ASP A 46 -12.10 8.94 -2.37
N ASP A 47 -11.58 8.95 -1.12
CA ASP A 47 -10.14 8.94 -0.82
C ASP A 47 -9.64 7.52 -0.45
N ARG A 48 -8.39 7.23 -0.83
CA ARG A 48 -7.74 5.94 -0.53
C ARG A 48 -7.32 5.85 0.94
N ARG A 49 -6.95 6.97 1.54
CA ARG A 49 -6.46 7.02 2.92
C ARG A 49 -7.57 6.61 3.88
N ASP A 50 -8.75 7.17 3.68
CA ASP A 50 -9.96 6.86 4.46
C ASP A 50 -10.36 5.39 4.31
N ALA A 51 -10.34 4.87 3.07
CA ALA A 51 -10.59 3.45 2.80
C ALA A 51 -9.60 2.53 3.54
N MET A 52 -8.33 2.92 3.62
CA MET A 52 -7.28 2.13 4.27
C MET A 52 -7.40 2.14 5.79
N ASP A 53 -7.81 3.27 6.37
CA ASP A 53 -8.08 3.39 7.80
C ASP A 53 -9.32 2.58 8.18
N ALA A 54 -10.41 2.70 7.40
CA ALA A 54 -11.62 1.91 7.56
C ALA A 54 -11.34 0.41 7.52
N ILE A 55 -10.51 -0.06 6.59
CA ILE A 55 -10.13 -1.49 6.53
C ILE A 55 -9.40 -1.93 7.79
N ARG A 56 -8.46 -1.14 8.31
CA ARG A 56 -7.67 -1.55 9.47
C ARG A 56 -8.50 -1.66 10.75
N GLU A 57 -9.52 -0.82 10.89
CA GLU A 57 -10.41 -0.81 12.05
C GLU A 57 -11.56 -1.82 11.92
N LEU A 58 -12.09 -2.02 10.71
CA LEU A 58 -13.26 -2.87 10.46
C LEU A 58 -12.88 -4.32 10.09
N ASP A 59 -11.66 -4.58 9.62
CA ASP A 59 -11.15 -5.93 9.41
C ASP A 59 -11.01 -6.65 10.75
N GLY A 60 -11.83 -7.68 10.96
CA GLY A 60 -11.82 -8.52 12.15
C GLY A 60 -12.75 -8.05 13.29
N LYS A 61 -13.30 -6.82 13.25
CA LYS A 61 -14.16 -6.28 14.33
C LYS A 61 -15.40 -7.13 14.60
N ASN A 62 -16.00 -7.69 13.54
CA ASN A 62 -17.21 -8.52 13.60
C ASN A 62 -16.99 -9.89 12.92
N GLY A 63 -15.74 -10.31 12.76
CA GLY A 63 -15.38 -11.44 11.88
C GLY A 63 -15.54 -11.13 10.39
N TRP A 64 -15.92 -9.90 10.05
CA TRP A 64 -15.91 -9.42 8.66
C TRP A 64 -14.48 -9.23 8.22
N ARG A 65 -14.24 -9.48 6.94
CA ARG A 65 -12.93 -9.42 6.34
C ARG A 65 -12.96 -8.39 5.25
N VAL A 66 -12.26 -7.29 5.48
CA VAL A 66 -12.34 -6.08 4.65
C VAL A 66 -11.03 -5.98 3.87
N GLU A 67 -11.10 -5.80 2.56
CA GLU A 67 -9.96 -5.82 1.66
C GLU A 67 -10.03 -4.65 0.67
N LEU A 68 -8.91 -3.94 0.48
CA LEU A 68 -8.82 -2.85 -0.50
C LEU A 68 -8.65 -3.46 -1.89
N SER A 69 -9.54 -3.10 -2.82
CA SER A 69 -9.46 -3.49 -4.22
C SER A 69 -8.36 -2.66 -4.89
N HIS A 70 -7.18 -3.27 -5.00
CA HIS A 70 -6.01 -2.66 -5.62
C HIS A 70 -6.07 -2.80 -7.16
N ASN A 71 -6.78 -1.90 -7.85
CA ASN A 71 -6.58 -1.69 -9.28
C ASN A 71 -5.84 -0.38 -9.56
N SER A 72 -4.72 -0.19 -8.88
CA SER A 72 -3.71 0.80 -9.27
C SER A 72 -2.35 0.21 -8.99
N LYS A 73 -1.55 0.06 -10.05
CA LYS A 73 -0.10 -0.13 -9.95
C LYS A 73 0.47 0.84 -8.91
N GLY A 74 1.20 0.32 -7.93
CA GLY A 74 2.03 1.12 -7.04
C GLY A 74 1.84 0.78 -5.56
N VAL A 75 2.94 0.30 -4.96
CA VAL A 75 3.18 0.19 -3.51
C VAL A 75 2.57 -1.02 -2.83
N GLY A 76 3.23 -2.16 -3.03
CA GLY A 76 3.27 -3.24 -2.04
C GLY A 76 4.00 -2.74 -0.80
N GLY A 77 3.24 -2.51 0.27
CA GLY A 77 3.77 -2.11 1.58
C GLY A 77 3.34 -3.09 2.65
N ARG A 78 3.96 -4.28 2.70
CA ARG A 78 3.96 -5.10 3.91
C ARG A 78 5.18 -6.05 3.91
N GLY A 79 6.24 -5.62 4.59
CA GLY A 79 7.35 -6.49 4.99
C GLY A 79 8.72 -6.02 4.51
N GLY A 80 9.39 -5.17 5.27
CA GLY A 80 10.79 -4.85 5.03
C GLY A 80 11.31 -3.71 5.88
N ARG A 81 11.97 -4.02 6.98
CA ARG A 81 12.88 -3.10 7.66
C ARG A 81 14.07 -2.86 6.70
N ARG A 82 14.18 -1.68 6.07
CA ARG A 82 15.35 -1.07 5.38
C ARG A 82 14.77 0.09 4.52
N GLY A 83 15.02 1.36 4.80
CA GLY A 83 16.34 1.97 4.63
C GLY A 83 16.54 2.30 3.15
N GLY A 84 16.32 3.57 2.80
CA GLY A 84 16.87 4.34 1.66
C GLY A 84 17.25 3.67 0.33
N GLY A 85 16.72 4.22 -0.76
CA GLY A 85 17.49 4.47 -1.98
C GLY A 85 18.24 3.29 -2.59
N GLU A 86 17.51 2.29 -3.08
CA GLU A 86 17.94 1.48 -4.22
C GLU A 86 17.72 2.35 -5.47
N ASP A 87 18.70 2.78 -6.28
CA ASP A 87 19.88 2.08 -6.75
C ASP A 87 20.98 3.02 -7.31
N LEU A 88 21.28 4.15 -6.66
CA LEU A 88 22.39 5.03 -7.08
C LEU A 88 23.77 4.51 -6.61
N LYS A 89 24.07 3.26 -6.91
CA LYS A 89 25.41 2.66 -6.78
C LYS A 89 26.26 3.08 -7.96
N CYS A 90 27.52 3.42 -7.71
CA CYS A 90 28.47 3.74 -8.77
C CYS A 90 28.61 2.53 -9.72
N TYR A 91 28.30 2.68 -11.00
CA TYR A 91 28.40 1.58 -11.99
C TYR A 91 29.83 1.09 -12.25
N GLU A 92 30.86 1.83 -11.79
CA GLU A 92 32.28 1.43 -11.90
C GLU A 92 32.79 0.63 -10.68
N CYS A 93 32.30 0.89 -9.45
CA CYS A 93 32.77 0.20 -8.23
C CYS A 93 31.69 -0.52 -7.40
N GLY A 94 30.40 -0.28 -7.67
CA GLY A 94 29.28 -0.95 -7.02
C GLY A 94 28.89 -0.43 -5.63
N GLU A 95 29.60 0.55 -5.06
CA GLU A 95 29.28 1.10 -3.73
C GLU A 95 28.19 2.19 -3.76
N PRO A 96 27.25 2.20 -2.80
CA PRO A 96 26.22 3.23 -2.67
C PRO A 96 26.75 4.46 -1.92
N GLY A 97 26.49 5.66 -2.43
CA GLY A 97 26.82 6.92 -1.74
C GLY A 97 27.42 8.03 -2.60
N HIS A 98 27.68 7.79 -3.89
CA HIS A 98 28.13 8.82 -4.84
C HIS A 98 27.78 8.44 -6.30
N PHE A 99 27.66 9.43 -7.19
CA PHE A 99 27.50 9.19 -8.64
C PHE A 99 28.84 8.82 -9.30
N VAL A 100 28.82 8.10 -10.43
CA VAL A 100 30.03 7.68 -11.21
C VAL A 100 31.01 8.83 -11.48
N ARG A 101 30.49 10.05 -11.67
CA ARG A 101 31.28 11.25 -11.96
C ARG A 101 32.06 11.78 -10.74
N GLU A 102 31.66 11.36 -9.54
CA GLU A 102 32.19 11.76 -8.23
C GLU A 102 32.83 10.56 -7.48
N CYS A 103 33.03 9.45 -8.19
CA CYS A 103 33.77 8.30 -7.69
C CYS A 103 35.24 8.68 -7.52
N ARG A 104 35.61 9.01 -6.28
CA ARG A 104 36.98 9.36 -5.88
C ARG A 104 38.00 8.21 -6.05
N SER A 105 37.60 7.04 -6.57
CA SER A 105 38.50 5.94 -6.94
C SER A 105 39.41 6.21 -8.15
N ARG A 106 39.32 7.36 -8.83
CA ARG A 106 40.40 7.83 -9.73
C ARG A 106 41.41 8.79 -9.09
N ILE A 107 41.19 9.25 -7.85
CA ILE A 107 42.17 10.07 -7.13
C ILE A 107 42.55 9.35 -5.84
N GLY A 108 43.53 8.45 -6.01
CA GLY A 108 44.36 8.00 -4.91
C GLY A 108 44.61 6.50 -4.89
N SER A 109 45.26 5.94 -5.92
CA SER A 109 46.21 4.86 -5.66
C SER A 109 47.29 4.70 -6.75
N TRP A 110 48.52 5.08 -6.35
CA TRP A 110 49.82 4.51 -6.74
C TRP A 110 50.49 5.06 -8.01
N GLY A 111 51.21 6.17 -7.84
CA GLY A 111 52.36 6.50 -8.70
C GLY A 111 53.64 5.99 -8.05
N ASP A 112 53.96 4.71 -8.30
CA ASP A 112 55.28 4.12 -8.05
C ASP A 112 56.22 4.66 -9.16
N GLY A 113 57.01 5.68 -8.83
CA GLY A 113 57.97 6.29 -9.75
C GLY A 113 59.31 5.57 -9.66
N ASN A 114 59.59 4.71 -10.63
CA ASN A 114 60.94 4.22 -10.91
C ASN A 114 61.39 4.76 -12.27
N GLY A 115 62.43 5.60 -12.24
CA GLY A 115 63.32 5.88 -13.37
C GLY A 115 64.53 4.97 -13.34
#